data_AF-A0A0A9Z6K0-F1
#
_entry.id   AF-A0A0A9Z6K0-F1
#
_cell.length_a   1.000
_cell.length_b   1.000
_cell.length_c   1.000
_cell.angle_alpha   90.00
_cell.angle_beta   90.00
_cell.angle_gamma   90.00
#
_symmetry.space_group_name_H-M   'P 1'
#
loop_
_entity.id
_entity.type
_entity.pdbx_description
1 polymer ?
#
loop_
_entity_poly.entity_id
_entity_poly.type
_entity_poly.pdbx_seq_one_letter_code
_entity_poly.pdbx_strand_id
1 'polypeptide(L)'
;MPRSVGKGFIPYLTTNDGRTIQYPDPLIQVNDTIVYNFETGKICDFAKFEIGNLVMVTKGGNIGRIGILEHLEDHPGAFNIAHVRDSAGHVFATRSNNIFVIGKGEEP
;
A
#
# COMPACT_ATOMS: atom_id res chain seq x y z
N MET A 1 -3.90 -5.07 2.64
CA MET A 1 -5.36 -5.22 2.90
C MET A 1 -5.83 -6.58 2.38
N PRO A 2 -6.36 -7.49 3.20
CA PRO A 2 -6.88 -8.77 2.69
C PRO A 2 -8.20 -8.56 1.93
N ARG A 3 -8.22 -8.94 0.65
CA ARG A 3 -9.47 -9.11 -0.11
C ARG A 3 -10.16 -10.35 0.46
N SER A 4 -11.42 -10.23 0.87
CA SER A 4 -12.18 -11.35 1.45
C SER A 4 -13.59 -11.38 0.87
N VAL A 5 -14.17 -12.58 0.84
CA VAL A 5 -15.53 -12.81 0.34
C VAL A 5 -16.47 -12.86 1.53
N GLY A 6 -17.47 -11.99 1.55
CA GLY A 6 -18.44 -11.87 2.62
C GLY A 6 -19.63 -12.80 2.46
N LYS A 7 -20.56 -12.71 3.43
CA LYS A 7 -21.85 -13.40 3.35
C LYS A 7 -22.56 -13.00 2.05
N GLY A 8 -23.01 -13.99 1.28
CA GLY A 8 -23.65 -13.76 -0.02
C GLY A 8 -22.68 -13.56 -1.19
N PHE A 9 -21.42 -14.02 -1.07
CA PHE A 9 -20.40 -13.94 -2.13
C PHE A 9 -20.01 -12.52 -2.55
N ILE A 10 -20.28 -11.52 -1.70
CA ILE A 10 -19.95 -10.12 -1.98
C ILE A 10 -18.47 -9.89 -1.67
N PRO A 11 -17.64 -9.45 -2.65
CA PRO A 11 -16.26 -9.09 -2.39
C PRO A 11 -16.20 -7.79 -1.58
N TYR A 12 -15.32 -7.75 -0.59
CA TYR A 12 -15.03 -6.54 0.17
C TYR A 12 -13.54 -6.42 0.45
N LEU A 13 -13.11 -5.18 0.71
CA LEU A 13 -11.78 -4.87 1.23
C LEU A 13 -11.90 -4.20 2.60
N THR A 14 -10.85 -4.36 3.41
CA THR A 14 -10.71 -3.70 4.71
C THR A 14 -9.51 -2.77 4.68
N THR A 15 -9.72 -1.54 5.14
CA THR A 15 -8.69 -0.50 5.20
C THR A 15 -7.95 -0.53 6.54
N ASN A 16 -6.78 0.11 6.58
CA ASN A 16 -5.99 0.34 7.80
C ASN A 16 -6.78 1.07 8.90
N ASP A 17 -7.72 1.94 8.50
CA ASP A 17 -8.61 2.68 9.40
C ASP A 17 -9.82 1.85 9.88
N GLY A 18 -9.90 0.57 9.52
CA GLY A 18 -10.99 -0.32 9.92
C GLY A 18 -12.29 -0.16 9.11
N ARG A 19 -12.29 0.62 8.02
CA ARG A 19 -13.45 0.69 7.12
C ARG A 19 -13.53 -0.55 6.24
N THR A 20 -14.75 -1.05 6.05
CA THR A 20 -15.08 -2.14 5.12
C THR A 20 -15.78 -1.58 3.90
N ILE A 21 -15.17 -1.75 2.72
CA ILE A 21 -15.74 -1.26 1.45
C ILE A 21 -16.16 -2.46 0.61
N GLN A 22 -17.43 -2.50 0.23
CA GLN A 22 -18.01 -3.54 -0.61
C GLN A 22 -17.89 -3.18 -2.08
N TYR A 23 -17.85 -4.21 -2.94
CA TYR A 23 -17.71 -4.07 -4.40
C TYR A 23 -16.48 -3.26 -4.83
N PRO A 24 -15.27 -3.59 -4.34
CA PRO A 24 -14.06 -2.95 -4.83
C PRO A 24 -13.75 -3.40 -6.26
N ASP A 25 -13.01 -2.55 -6.98
CA ASP A 25 -12.50 -2.88 -8.30
C ASP A 25 -11.67 -4.19 -8.26
N PRO A 26 -11.84 -5.12 -9.22
CA PRO A 26 -11.04 -6.35 -9.29
C PRO A 26 -9.52 -6.11 -9.39
N LEU A 27 -9.08 -4.95 -9.86
CA LEU A 27 -7.67 -4.60 -10.03
C LEU A 27 -6.96 -4.28 -8.70
N ILE A 28 -7.69 -3.96 -7.64
CA ILE A 28 -7.11 -3.60 -6.33
C ILE A 28 -6.60 -4.85 -5.63
N GLN A 29 -5.32 -4.84 -5.29
CA GLN A 29 -4.61 -5.93 -4.62
C GLN A 29 -4.25 -5.60 -3.17
N VAL A 30 -3.68 -6.60 -2.51
CA VAL A 30 -3.20 -6.49 -1.13
C VAL A 30 -2.00 -5.52 -1.11
N ASN A 31 -2.07 -4.49 -0.27
CA ASN A 31 -1.05 -3.43 -0.05
C ASN A 31 -1.14 -2.24 -0.99
N ASP A 32 -2.08 -2.25 -1.93
CA ASP A 32 -2.46 -1.06 -2.67
C ASP A 32 -3.11 -0.03 -1.76
N THR A 33 -3.03 1.22 -2.18
CA THR A 33 -3.66 2.37 -1.51
C THR A 33 -4.85 2.84 -2.31
N ILE A 34 -5.90 3.27 -1.62
CA ILE A 34 -7.12 3.76 -2.24
C ILE A 34 -7.34 5.23 -1.87
N VAL A 35 -7.78 6.01 -2.85
CA VAL A 35 -8.28 7.37 -2.65
C VAL A 35 -9.76 7.26 -2.35
N TYR A 36 -10.12 7.55 -1.09
CA TYR A 36 -11.48 7.47 -0.60
C TYR A 36 -12.11 8.85 -0.54
N ASN A 37 -13.29 9.00 -1.14
CA ASN A 37 -14.08 10.22 -1.02
C ASN A 37 -15.05 10.11 0.15
N PHE A 38 -14.86 10.97 1.15
CA PHE A 38 -15.65 10.97 2.38
C PHE A 38 -17.10 11.43 2.19
N GLU A 39 -17.40 12.24 1.17
CA GLU A 39 -18.75 12.72 0.91
C GLU A 39 -19.62 11.65 0.24
N THR A 40 -19.06 10.98 -0.78
CA THR A 40 -19.78 9.96 -1.56
C THR A 40 -19.67 8.57 -0.94
N GLY A 41 -18.71 8.36 -0.05
CA GLY A 41 -18.40 7.07 0.55
C GLY A 41 -17.82 6.05 -0.42
N LYS A 42 -17.30 6.49 -1.57
CA LYS A 42 -16.80 5.63 -2.66
C LYS A 42 -15.29 5.80 -2.87
N ILE A 43 -14.70 4.79 -3.53
CA ILE A 43 -13.32 4.83 -4.01
C ILE A 43 -13.29 5.66 -5.30
N CYS A 44 -12.44 6.68 -5.37
CA CYS A 44 -12.25 7.51 -6.55
C CYS A 44 -11.11 7.01 -7.44
N ASP A 45 -9.99 6.65 -6.82
CA ASP A 45 -8.79 6.16 -7.51
C ASP A 45 -8.03 5.21 -6.57
N PHE A 46 -7.04 4.50 -7.09
CA PHE A 46 -6.15 3.65 -6.32
C PHE A 46 -4.72 3.73 -6.86
N ALA A 47 -3.74 3.60 -5.97
CA ALA A 47 -2.32 3.52 -6.29
C ALA A 47 -1.82 2.11 -5.98
N LYS A 48 -1.13 1.51 -6.95
CA LYS A 48 -0.64 0.14 -6.83
C LYS A 48 0.66 0.06 -6.05
N PHE A 49 0.86 -1.04 -5.34
CA PHE A 49 2.13 -1.37 -4.70
C PHE A 49 3.10 -1.97 -5.71
N GLU A 50 3.76 -1.10 -6.47
CA GLU A 50 4.70 -1.45 -7.54
C GLU A 50 6.02 -0.67 -7.39
N ILE A 51 7.09 -1.21 -7.97
CA ILE A 51 8.42 -0.57 -8.00
C ILE A 51 8.32 0.75 -8.78
N GLY A 52 8.98 1.79 -8.28
CA GLY A 52 8.97 3.13 -8.86
C GLY A 52 7.87 4.05 -8.32
N ASN A 53 6.98 3.55 -7.46
CA ASN A 53 5.99 4.40 -6.80
C ASN A 53 6.54 5.02 -5.51
N LEU A 54 5.99 6.19 -5.18
CA LEU A 54 6.32 6.92 -3.97
C LEU A 54 5.66 6.28 -2.76
N VAL A 55 6.47 6.01 -1.74
CA VAL A 55 6.06 5.27 -0.56
C VAL A 55 6.52 5.94 0.73
N MET A 56 5.75 5.74 1.79
CA MET A 56 6.03 6.21 3.14
C MET A 56 6.14 5.02 4.10
N VAL A 57 7.08 5.10 5.04
CA VAL A 57 7.20 4.13 6.12
C VAL A 57 6.30 4.52 7.29
N THR A 58 5.37 3.64 7.64
CA THR A 58 4.39 3.87 8.72
C THR A 58 4.81 3.29 10.07
N LYS A 59 5.75 2.34 10.10
CA LYS A 59 6.17 1.63 11.33
C LYS A 59 7.64 1.25 11.32
N GLY A 60 8.23 1.08 12.50
CA GLY A 60 9.62 0.66 12.71
C GLY A 60 10.59 1.83 12.87
N GLY A 61 11.90 1.56 12.79
CA GLY A 61 12.94 2.58 13.03
C GLY A 61 13.03 3.67 11.95
N ASN A 62 12.53 3.40 10.74
CA ASN A 62 12.52 4.34 9.62
C ASN A 62 11.16 5.07 9.46
N ILE A 63 10.31 5.07 10.49
CA ILE A 63 8.99 5.70 10.45
C ILE A 63 9.06 7.17 10.01
N GLY A 64 8.12 7.59 9.16
CA GLY A 64 8.03 8.97 8.66
C GLY A 64 8.95 9.28 7.48
N ARG A 65 9.84 8.36 7.08
CA ARG A 65 10.64 8.51 5.85
C ARG A 65 9.78 8.24 4.62
N ILE A 66 10.05 9.02 3.58
CA ILE A 66 9.38 8.97 2.29
C ILE A 66 10.43 8.70 1.23
N GLY A 67 10.10 7.92 0.20
CA GLY A 67 11.02 7.64 -0.89
C GLY A 67 10.38 6.79 -1.98
N ILE A 68 11.17 6.43 -2.97
CA ILE A 68 10.75 5.59 -4.09
C ILE A 68 11.05 4.13 -3.74
N LEU A 69 10.08 3.24 -3.98
CA LEU A 69 10.28 1.81 -3.84
C LEU A 69 11.18 1.29 -4.97
N GLU A 70 12.38 0.82 -4.65
CA GLU A 70 13.34 0.33 -5.67
C GLU A 70 13.23 -1.17 -5.91
N HIS A 71 13.15 -1.94 -4.83
CA HIS A 71 13.19 -3.39 -4.92
C HIS A 71 12.32 -4.02 -3.84
N LEU A 72 11.67 -5.12 -4.20
CA LEU A 72 10.89 -5.96 -3.31
C LEU A 72 11.51 -7.36 -3.30
N GLU A 73 12.00 -7.79 -2.14
CA GLU A 73 12.53 -9.12 -1.93
C GLU A 73 11.48 -10.00 -1.25
N ASP A 74 10.89 -10.90 -2.03
CA ASP A 74 9.96 -11.90 -1.53
C ASP A 74 10.71 -13.08 -0.91
N HIS A 75 10.36 -13.38 0.34
CA HIS A 75 10.98 -14.45 1.11
C HIS A 75 9.91 -15.46 1.53
N PRO A 76 9.83 -16.64 0.88
CA PRO A 76 8.84 -17.66 1.21
C PRO A 76 8.95 -18.10 2.68
N GLY A 77 7.88 -17.92 3.43
CA GLY A 77 7.83 -18.30 4.86
C GLY A 77 8.47 -17.29 5.82
N ALA A 78 8.95 -16.14 5.33
CA ALA A 78 9.44 -15.04 6.14
C ALA A 78 8.78 -13.71 5.76
N PHE A 79 9.28 -12.60 6.30
CA PHE A 79 8.78 -11.27 5.96
C PHE A 79 9.41 -10.80 4.66
N ASN A 80 8.59 -10.30 3.73
CA ASN A 80 9.10 -9.65 2.53
C ASN A 80 9.77 -8.33 2.90
N ILE A 81 10.91 -8.06 2.29
CA ILE A 81 11.73 -6.88 2.54
C ILE A 81 11.61 -5.95 1.35
N ALA A 82 11.48 -4.67 1.63
CA ALA A 82 11.35 -3.64 0.63
C ALA A 82 12.43 -2.58 0.83
N HIS A 83 13.13 -2.29 -0.25
CA HIS A 83 14.22 -1.31 -0.32
C HIS A 83 13.68 -0.01 -0.88
N VAL A 84 13.89 1.07 -0.15
CA VAL A 84 13.37 2.40 -0.46
C VAL A 84 14.53 3.36 -0.55
N ARG A 85 14.50 4.23 -1.56
CA ARG A 85 15.44 5.34 -1.76
C ARG A 85 14.75 6.67 -1.48
N ASP A 86 15.27 7.42 -0.52
CA ASP A 86 14.82 8.79 -0.25
C ASP A 86 15.38 9.77 -1.30
N SER A 87 14.78 10.94 -1.41
CA SER A 87 15.21 12.10 -2.18
C SER A 87 16.68 12.51 -1.94
N ALA A 88 17.20 12.32 -0.73
CA ALA A 88 18.60 12.58 -0.38
C ALA A 88 19.58 11.50 -0.90
N GLY A 89 19.10 10.44 -1.55
CA GLY A 89 19.91 9.34 -2.07
C GLY A 89 20.24 8.26 -1.04
N HIS A 90 19.71 8.35 0.17
CA HIS A 90 19.86 7.30 1.18
C HIS A 90 18.93 6.12 0.87
N VAL A 91 19.51 4.92 0.84
CA VAL A 91 18.77 3.66 0.67
C VAL A 91 18.62 2.99 2.03
N PHE A 92 17.40 2.53 2.34
CA PHE A 92 17.12 1.78 3.55
C PHE A 92 16.10 0.67 3.29
N ALA A 93 16.14 -0.37 4.13
CA ALA A 93 15.26 -1.52 4.05
C ALA A 93 14.21 -1.50 5.17
N THR A 94 12.98 -1.87 4.85
CA THR A 94 11.90 -2.11 5.81
C THR A 94 11.08 -3.33 5.41
N ARG A 95 10.24 -3.85 6.32
CA ARG A 95 9.28 -4.90 5.95
C ARG A 95 8.22 -4.31 5.02
N SER A 96 7.79 -5.05 4.00
CA SER A 96 6.75 -4.62 3.06
C SER A 96 5.47 -4.16 3.75
N ASN A 97 5.06 -4.81 4.85
CA ASN A 97 3.88 -4.44 5.64
C ASN A 97 3.99 -3.06 6.33
N ASN A 98 5.19 -2.50 6.46
CA ASN A 98 5.38 -1.17 7.05
C ASN A 98 5.31 -0.06 5.99
N ILE A 99 5.22 -0.42 4.73
CA ILE A 99 5.19 0.51 3.61
C ILE A 99 3.76 0.86 3.27
N PHE A 100 3.54 2.15 3.00
CA PHE A 100 2.28 2.69 2.53
C PHE A 100 2.53 3.49 1.25
N VAL A 101 1.82 3.16 0.18
CA VAL A 101 1.96 3.86 -1.12
C VAL A 101 1.25 5.20 -1.01
N ILE A 102 1.91 6.29 -1.40
CA ILE A 102 1.29 7.61 -1.37
C ILE A 102 1.05 8.18 -2.77
N GLY A 103 1.89 7.83 -3.75
CA GLY A 103 1.81 8.39 -5.09
C GLY A 103 2.05 7.36 -6.20
N LYS A 104 1.67 7.73 -7.43
CA LYS A 104 1.99 6.99 -8.66
C LYS A 104 3.21 7.65 -9.30
N GLY A 105 4.35 6.96 -9.35
CA GLY A 105 5.61 7.56 -9.77
C GLY A 105 6.21 8.49 -8.71
N GLU A 106 6.86 9.58 -9.15
CA GLU A 106 7.49 10.59 -8.28
C GLU A 106 6.52 11.69 -7.80
N GLU A 107 5.31 11.72 -8.34
CA GLU A 107 4.28 12.68 -7.95
C GLU A 107 3.52 12.13 -6.72
N PRO A 108 3.46 12.90 -5.61
CA PRO A 108 2.71 12.52 -4.41
C PRO A 108 1.20 12.64 -4.59
#